data_AF-A0A0P6XS54-F1
#
_entry.id   AF-A0A0P6XS54-F1
#
_cell.length_a   1.000
_cell.length_b   1.000
_cell.length_c   1.000
_cell.angle_alpha   90.00
_cell.angle_beta   90.00
_cell.angle_gamma   90.00
#
_symmetry.space_group_name_H-M   'P 1'
#
loop_
_entity.id
_entity.type
_entity.pdbx_description
1 polymer ?
#
loop_
_entity_poly.entity_id
_entity_poly.type
_entity_poly.pdbx_seq_one_letter_code
_entity_poly.pdbx_strand_id
1 'polypeptide(L)'
;MLQITPAQVALGAQPADKEAAIRAVAQLLVASGHIQPAYAESMLKREEVADTYLGQGVAIPHGLPEDRDLILKTGIAVLQVPAGVAWHPDATAHLIIGIAARSDEHLGVLRRLTRLLQDGTQVQRLIHSQDVREIILALTGEPPAEPAAPPAPDLKEGVEVVLRNKHGLHARPATVFVRLAKQFQATIRVRLGERVADGKSLLSLLQLGADCGTTLHLSAEGPDAAAALNTLREAIQAGLEDEVQG
;
A
#
# COMPACT_ATOMS: atom_id res chain seq x y z
N MET A 1 6.95 3.45 4.48
CA MET A 1 6.28 2.59 5.49
C MET A 1 5.61 1.44 4.74
N LEU A 2 5.68 0.22 5.26
CA LEU A 2 5.00 -0.92 4.63
C LEU A 2 3.49 -0.73 4.76
N GLN A 3 2.75 -0.78 3.65
CA GLN A 3 1.29 -0.74 3.65
C GLN A 3 0.72 -2.14 3.42
N ILE A 4 -0.32 -2.48 4.18
CA ILE A 4 -1.11 -3.69 4.00
C ILE A 4 -2.52 -3.26 3.65
N THR A 5 -3.03 -3.77 2.54
CA THR A 5 -4.41 -3.55 2.07
C THR A 5 -5.28 -4.76 2.42
N PRO A 6 -6.62 -4.63 2.41
CA PRO A 6 -7.50 -5.76 2.62
C PRO A 6 -7.29 -6.93 1.66
N ALA A 7 -6.83 -6.67 0.43
CA ALA A 7 -6.54 -7.71 -0.56
C ALA A 7 -5.36 -8.62 -0.18
N GLN A 8 -4.55 -8.22 0.80
CA GLN A 8 -3.41 -8.99 1.32
C GLN A 8 -3.77 -9.82 2.54
N VAL A 9 -5.03 -9.80 2.99
CA VAL A 9 -5.48 -10.52 4.19
C VAL A 9 -6.62 -11.47 3.83
N ALA A 10 -6.48 -12.74 4.13
CA ALA A 10 -7.53 -13.74 4.04
C ALA A 10 -7.90 -14.24 5.43
N LEU A 11 -9.17 -14.04 5.83
CA LEU A 11 -9.73 -14.53 7.08
C LEU A 11 -10.33 -15.92 6.92
N GLY A 12 -10.34 -16.71 8.00
CA GLY A 12 -11.08 -17.96 8.05
C GLY A 12 -10.61 -19.05 7.06
N ALA A 13 -9.36 -19.02 6.63
CA ALA A 13 -8.82 -20.00 5.70
C ALA A 13 -8.67 -21.39 6.34
N GLN A 14 -8.68 -22.43 5.50
CA GLN A 14 -8.61 -23.83 5.90
C GLN A 14 -7.66 -24.61 4.98
N PRO A 15 -6.34 -24.31 5.01
CA PRO A 15 -5.37 -25.11 4.27
C PRO A 15 -5.32 -26.54 4.82
N ALA A 16 -5.09 -27.51 3.94
CA ALA A 16 -5.00 -28.92 4.34
C ALA A 16 -3.77 -29.22 5.19
N ASP A 17 -2.65 -28.55 4.90
CA ASP A 17 -1.35 -28.75 5.54
C ASP A 17 -0.47 -27.48 5.45
N LYS A 18 0.75 -27.57 6.00
CA LYS A 18 1.74 -26.48 5.98
C LYS A 18 2.05 -26.00 4.57
N GLU A 19 2.25 -26.92 3.62
CA GLU A 19 2.55 -26.57 2.23
C GLU A 19 1.40 -25.75 1.62
N ALA A 20 0.17 -26.22 1.77
CA ALA A 20 -1.02 -25.52 1.31
C ALA A 20 -1.16 -24.13 1.94
N ALA A 21 -0.79 -23.97 3.22
CA ALA A 21 -0.79 -22.68 3.90
C ALA A 21 0.26 -21.72 3.33
N ILE A 22 1.48 -22.19 3.07
CA ILE A 22 2.56 -21.41 2.45
C ILE A 22 2.17 -21.00 1.03
N ARG A 23 1.61 -21.92 0.23
CA ARG A 23 1.12 -21.63 -1.12
C ARG A 23 -0.03 -20.62 -1.12
N ALA A 24 -0.97 -20.75 -0.18
CA ALA A 24 -2.10 -19.82 -0.04
C ALA A 24 -1.64 -18.40 0.31
N VAL A 25 -0.72 -18.23 1.25
CA VAL A 25 -0.20 -16.89 1.58
C VAL A 25 0.68 -16.32 0.47
N ALA A 26 1.43 -17.17 -0.25
CA ALA A 26 2.16 -16.76 -1.45
C ALA A 26 1.20 -16.29 -2.55
N GLN A 27 0.07 -16.97 -2.74
CA GLN A 27 -0.95 -16.57 -3.72
C GLN A 27 -1.53 -15.18 -3.42
N LEU A 28 -1.69 -14.81 -2.15
CA LEU A 28 -2.07 -13.44 -1.77
C LEU A 28 -1.00 -12.41 -2.18
N LEU A 29 0.28 -12.74 -1.99
CA LEU A 29 1.40 -11.90 -2.43
C LEU A 29 1.46 -11.78 -3.97
N VAL A 30 1.17 -12.86 -4.70
CA VAL A 30 1.08 -12.85 -6.17
C VAL A 30 -0.09 -11.97 -6.62
N ALA A 31 -1.29 -12.21 -6.09
CA ALA A 31 -2.51 -11.49 -6.47
C ALA A 31 -2.43 -9.98 -6.18
N SER A 32 -1.67 -9.58 -5.16
CA SER A 32 -1.43 -8.18 -4.80
C SER A 32 -0.18 -7.57 -5.48
N GLY A 33 0.47 -8.32 -6.37
CA GLY A 33 1.57 -7.87 -7.22
C GLY A 33 2.91 -7.71 -6.50
N HIS A 34 3.15 -8.42 -5.40
CA HIS A 34 4.39 -8.31 -4.63
C HIS A 34 5.47 -9.28 -5.07
N ILE A 35 5.09 -10.46 -5.57
CA ILE A 35 6.02 -11.51 -6.00
C ILE A 35 5.58 -12.11 -7.33
N GLN A 36 6.54 -12.65 -8.07
CA GLN A 36 6.27 -13.56 -9.18
C GLN A 36 5.77 -14.92 -8.65
N PRO A 37 4.93 -15.67 -9.39
CA PRO A 37 4.42 -16.97 -8.94
C PRO A 37 5.49 -17.98 -8.51
N ALA A 38 6.65 -17.97 -9.18
CA ALA A 38 7.78 -18.86 -8.87
C ALA A 38 8.35 -18.66 -7.45
N TYR A 39 8.14 -17.50 -6.81
CA TYR A 39 8.64 -17.25 -5.46
C TYR A 39 7.96 -18.13 -4.40
N ALA A 40 6.78 -18.69 -4.68
CA ALA A 40 6.14 -19.66 -3.80
C ALA A 40 7.02 -20.90 -3.57
N GLU A 41 7.72 -21.37 -4.61
CA GLU A 41 8.67 -22.49 -4.49
C GLU A 41 9.88 -22.11 -3.65
N SER A 42 10.33 -20.84 -3.73
CA SER A 42 11.40 -20.33 -2.87
C SER A 42 10.99 -20.34 -1.40
N MET A 43 9.74 -19.97 -1.09
CA MET A 43 9.20 -20.00 0.27
C MET A 43 9.16 -21.42 0.83
N LEU A 44 8.77 -22.40 0.02
CA LEU A 44 8.76 -23.81 0.41
C LEU A 44 10.17 -24.36 0.64
N LYS A 45 11.11 -24.10 -0.27
CA LYS A 45 12.52 -24.49 -0.09
C LYS A 45 13.13 -23.85 1.15
N ARG A 46 12.82 -22.59 1.44
CA ARG A 46 13.28 -21.91 2.66
C ARG A 46 12.75 -22.60 3.91
N GLU A 47 11.49 -23.03 3.91
CA GLU A 47 10.87 -23.75 5.03
C GLU A 47 11.54 -25.11 5.29
N GLU A 48 12.01 -25.80 4.25
CA GLU A 48 12.78 -27.06 4.40
C GLU A 48 14.14 -26.85 5.08
N VAL A 49 14.77 -25.69 4.88
CA VAL A 49 16.08 -25.37 5.48
C VAL A 49 15.96 -25.07 6.97
N ALA A 50 14.97 -24.26 7.35
CA ALA A 50 14.68 -23.97 8.74
C ALA A 50 13.24 -23.47 8.90
N ASP A 51 12.57 -23.97 9.92
CA ASP A 51 11.20 -23.63 10.27
C ASP A 51 11.00 -22.12 10.45
N THR A 52 9.88 -21.61 9.94
CA THR A 52 9.54 -20.17 10.01
C THR A 52 8.50 -19.83 11.09
N TYR A 53 8.19 -20.77 11.99
CA TYR A 53 7.36 -20.57 13.16
C TYR A 53 8.07 -19.70 14.20
N LEU A 54 7.37 -18.69 14.72
CA LEU A 54 7.91 -17.74 15.70
C LEU A 54 7.36 -17.93 17.11
N GLY A 55 6.38 -18.81 17.30
CA GLY A 55 5.66 -18.98 18.57
C GLY A 55 4.25 -18.40 18.54
N GLN A 56 3.48 -18.71 19.59
CA GLN A 56 2.11 -18.24 19.79
C GLN A 56 1.14 -18.47 18.61
N GLY A 57 1.38 -19.48 17.78
CA GLY A 57 0.56 -19.72 16.60
C GLY A 57 0.86 -18.82 15.41
N VAL A 58 2.03 -18.17 15.35
CA VAL A 58 2.43 -17.31 14.23
C VAL A 58 3.59 -17.94 13.45
N ALA A 59 3.46 -17.98 12.13
CA ALA A 59 4.54 -18.37 11.20
C ALA A 59 4.81 -17.26 10.18
N ILE A 60 6.07 -17.14 9.74
CA ILE A 60 6.52 -16.10 8.79
C ILE A 60 7.20 -16.67 7.54
N PRO A 61 6.50 -17.45 6.70
CA PRO A 61 7.13 -18.01 5.51
C PRO A 61 7.64 -16.89 4.59
N HIS A 62 8.85 -17.07 4.09
CA HIS A 62 9.57 -16.15 3.20
C HIS A 62 10.50 -16.94 2.31
N GLY A 63 10.94 -16.37 1.18
CA GLY A 63 11.84 -17.05 0.24
C GLY A 63 13.30 -17.03 0.65
N LEU A 64 14.12 -17.75 -0.13
CA LEU A 64 15.56 -17.77 -0.01
C LEU A 64 16.20 -16.45 -0.53
N PRO A 65 17.35 -16.02 0.02
CA PRO A 65 18.04 -14.81 -0.43
C PRO A 65 18.40 -14.78 -1.92
N GLU A 66 18.73 -15.92 -2.53
CA GLU A 66 19.09 -16.04 -3.95
C GLU A 66 17.92 -15.78 -4.91
N ASP A 67 16.68 -15.94 -4.45
CA ASP A 67 15.46 -15.78 -5.27
C ASP A 67 14.85 -14.38 -5.16
N ARG A 68 15.58 -13.40 -4.60
CA ARG A 68 15.12 -12.02 -4.40
C ARG A 68 14.68 -11.31 -5.68
N ASP A 69 15.19 -11.73 -6.83
CA ASP A 69 14.82 -11.16 -8.14
C ASP A 69 13.36 -11.49 -8.53
N LEU A 70 12.74 -12.47 -7.88
CA LEU A 70 11.33 -12.79 -8.04
C LEU A 70 10.40 -11.85 -7.24
N ILE A 71 10.95 -10.96 -6.41
CA ILE A 71 10.19 -9.98 -5.64
C ILE A 71 10.01 -8.70 -6.47
N LEU A 72 8.77 -8.43 -6.85
CA LEU A 72 8.40 -7.24 -7.63
C LEU A 72 8.41 -5.98 -6.75
N LYS A 73 7.90 -6.08 -5.52
CA LYS A 73 7.90 -5.01 -4.51
C LYS A 73 7.85 -5.62 -3.10
N THR A 74 8.46 -4.95 -2.14
CA THR A 74 8.40 -5.35 -0.72
C THR A 74 6.94 -5.39 -0.25
N GLY A 75 6.52 -6.47 0.42
CA GLY A 75 5.13 -6.72 0.76
C GLY A 75 4.93 -7.80 1.81
N ILE A 76 3.75 -7.77 2.43
CA ILE A 76 3.29 -8.80 3.37
C ILE A 76 1.90 -9.25 2.98
N ALA A 77 1.62 -10.53 3.19
CA ALA A 77 0.26 -11.06 3.19
C ALA A 77 -0.01 -11.85 4.47
N VAL A 78 -1.27 -11.94 4.87
CA VAL A 78 -1.70 -12.63 6.08
C VAL A 78 -2.80 -13.61 5.72
N LEU A 79 -2.57 -14.87 6.07
CA LEU A 79 -3.56 -15.94 6.02
C LEU A 79 -3.90 -16.32 7.46
N GLN A 80 -5.12 -16.02 7.89
CA GLN A 80 -5.65 -16.44 9.18
C GLN A 80 -6.31 -17.81 9.02
N VAL A 81 -5.91 -18.76 9.86
CA VAL A 81 -6.39 -20.15 9.91
C VAL A 81 -6.90 -20.41 11.32
N PRO A 82 -8.18 -20.10 11.63
CA PRO A 82 -8.69 -20.19 13.00
C PRO A 82 -8.57 -21.59 13.60
N ALA A 83 -8.81 -22.64 12.79
CA ALA A 83 -8.67 -24.04 13.21
C ALA A 83 -7.21 -24.45 13.48
N GLY A 84 -6.25 -23.66 13.02
CA GLY A 84 -4.83 -23.97 13.04
C GLY A 84 -4.43 -24.95 11.93
N VAL A 85 -3.16 -24.90 11.56
CA VAL A 85 -2.50 -25.88 10.69
C VAL A 85 -1.23 -26.36 11.36
N ALA A 86 -1.00 -27.68 11.37
CA ALA A 86 0.22 -28.25 11.95
C ALA A 86 1.45 -27.72 11.17
N TRP A 87 2.40 -27.13 11.88
CA TRP A 87 3.59 -26.51 11.28
C TRP A 87 4.82 -27.41 11.43
N HIS A 88 5.02 -27.91 12.65
CA HIS A 88 5.93 -29.00 13.01
C HIS A 88 5.28 -29.81 14.16
N PRO A 89 5.84 -30.95 14.60
CA PRO A 89 5.15 -31.87 15.52
C PRO A 89 4.58 -31.23 16.80
N ASP A 90 5.28 -30.22 17.34
CA ASP A 90 4.92 -29.53 18.58
C ASP A 90 4.34 -28.12 18.37
N ALA A 91 4.00 -27.73 17.14
CA ALA A 91 3.45 -26.40 16.86
C ALA A 91 2.35 -26.38 15.81
N THR A 92 1.35 -25.57 16.11
CA THR A 92 0.22 -25.25 15.23
C THR A 92 0.26 -23.77 14.91
N ALA A 93 0.26 -23.41 13.63
CA ALA A 93 0.17 -22.03 13.18
C ALA A 93 -1.29 -21.66 12.89
N HIS A 94 -1.69 -20.46 13.33
CA HIS A 94 -3.01 -19.87 13.11
C HIS A 94 -2.93 -18.56 12.32
N LEU A 95 -1.81 -17.85 12.39
CA LEU A 95 -1.54 -16.66 11.59
C LEU A 95 -0.28 -16.91 10.75
N ILE A 96 -0.47 -17.06 9.44
CA ILE A 96 0.62 -17.28 8.49
C ILE A 96 0.88 -15.95 7.79
N ILE A 97 2.05 -15.37 8.01
CA ILE A 97 2.41 -14.02 7.59
C ILE A 97 3.51 -14.13 6.53
N GLY A 98 3.12 -14.17 5.26
CA GLY A 98 4.05 -14.26 4.14
C GLY A 98 4.82 -12.96 3.96
N ILE A 99 6.15 -13.03 3.87
CA ILE A 99 7.02 -11.87 3.73
C ILE A 99 7.79 -11.93 2.41
N ALA A 100 7.66 -10.87 1.61
CA ALA A 100 8.48 -10.60 0.44
C ALA A 100 9.26 -9.31 0.67
N ALA A 101 10.60 -9.38 0.75
CA ALA A 101 11.42 -8.20 1.00
C ALA A 101 12.71 -8.21 0.19
N ARG A 102 12.98 -7.10 -0.53
CA ARG A 102 14.21 -6.92 -1.31
C ARG A 102 15.39 -6.44 -0.45
N SER A 103 15.10 -5.84 0.70
CA SER A 103 16.07 -5.24 1.62
C SER A 103 15.61 -5.39 3.07
N ASP A 104 16.32 -4.74 3.99
CA ASP A 104 16.05 -4.69 5.44
C ASP A 104 14.74 -3.98 5.81
N GLU A 105 13.95 -3.52 4.84
CA GLU A 105 12.61 -2.93 5.05
C GLU A 105 11.68 -3.81 5.90
N HIS A 106 11.89 -5.12 5.90
CA HIS A 106 11.13 -6.08 6.71
C HIS A 106 11.45 -6.02 8.22
N LEU A 107 12.57 -5.41 8.66
CA LEU A 107 12.88 -5.30 10.10
C LEU A 107 11.80 -4.52 10.87
N GLY A 108 11.18 -3.52 10.24
CA GLY A 108 10.07 -2.77 10.86
C GLY A 108 8.88 -3.66 11.19
N VAL A 109 8.61 -4.66 10.36
CA VAL A 109 7.55 -5.66 10.57
C VAL A 109 8.00 -6.65 11.63
N LEU A 110 9.22 -7.18 11.54
CA LEU A 110 9.72 -8.13 12.53
C LEU A 110 9.64 -7.55 13.94
N ARG A 111 10.04 -6.29 14.13
CA ARG A 111 9.90 -5.60 15.43
C ARG A 111 8.46 -5.52 15.93
N ARG A 112 7.49 -5.35 15.04
CA ARG A 112 6.06 -5.33 15.38
C ARG A 112 5.55 -6.73 15.71
N LEU A 113 5.93 -7.72 14.92
CA LEU A 113 5.65 -9.13 15.18
C LEU A 113 6.23 -9.56 16.54
N THR A 114 7.45 -9.17 16.88
CA THR A 114 8.02 -9.48 18.21
C THR A 114 7.18 -8.90 19.34
N ARG A 115 6.61 -7.69 19.19
CA ARG A 115 5.70 -7.11 20.19
C ARG A 115 4.36 -7.85 20.25
N LEU A 116 3.79 -8.19 19.08
CA LEU A 116 2.57 -8.99 19.00
C LEU A 116 2.78 -10.35 19.72
N LEU A 117 3.91 -11.00 19.50
CA LEU A 117 4.32 -12.24 20.15
C LEU A 117 4.66 -12.11 21.64
N GLN A 118 4.68 -10.90 22.21
CA GLN A 118 4.75 -10.71 23.66
C GLN A 118 3.36 -10.55 24.29
N ASP A 119 2.34 -10.25 23.48
CA ASP A 119 0.96 -10.09 23.89
C ASP A 119 0.10 -11.25 23.36
N GLY A 120 0.11 -12.36 24.10
CA GLY A 120 -0.69 -13.53 23.73
C GLY A 120 -2.20 -13.26 23.67
N THR A 121 -2.70 -12.27 24.42
CA THR A 121 -4.12 -11.88 24.36
C THR A 121 -4.45 -11.25 23.01
N GLN A 122 -3.57 -10.37 22.52
CA GLN A 122 -3.71 -9.77 21.20
C GLN A 122 -3.63 -10.84 20.09
N VAL A 123 -2.70 -11.79 20.19
CA VAL A 123 -2.60 -12.89 19.21
C VAL A 123 -3.89 -13.71 19.18
N GLN A 124 -4.41 -14.14 20.33
CA GLN A 124 -5.66 -14.90 20.40
C GLN A 124 -6.86 -14.13 19.84
N ARG A 125 -6.93 -12.83 20.07
CA ARG A 125 -7.93 -11.96 19.43
C ARG A 125 -7.81 -11.99 17.91
N LEU A 126 -6.60 -11.83 17.37
CA LEU A 126 -6.38 -11.84 15.92
C LEU A 126 -6.68 -13.20 15.28
N ILE A 127 -6.48 -14.31 15.99
CA ILE A 127 -6.80 -15.67 15.50
C ILE A 127 -8.31 -15.84 15.24
N HIS A 128 -9.16 -15.20 16.05
CA HIS A 128 -10.62 -15.31 15.96
C HIS A 128 -11.31 -14.08 15.37
N SER A 129 -10.55 -13.05 15.00
CA SER A 129 -11.11 -11.81 14.48
C SER A 129 -11.81 -12.03 13.14
N GLN A 130 -12.96 -11.39 12.98
CA GLN A 130 -13.70 -11.32 11.72
C GLN A 130 -13.48 -9.97 11.01
N ASP A 131 -12.60 -9.12 11.55
CA ASP A 131 -12.31 -7.80 11.01
C ASP A 131 -10.87 -7.71 10.52
N VAL A 132 -10.70 -7.66 9.19
CA VAL A 132 -9.40 -7.50 8.52
C VAL A 132 -8.65 -6.28 9.04
N ARG A 133 -9.35 -5.23 9.48
CA ARG A 133 -8.75 -3.99 9.98
C ARG A 133 -7.97 -4.22 11.27
N GLU A 134 -8.40 -5.16 12.12
CA GLU A 134 -7.69 -5.47 13.36
C GLU A 134 -6.32 -6.10 13.08
N ILE A 135 -6.25 -7.03 12.12
CA ILE A 135 -4.99 -7.65 11.68
C ILE A 135 -4.06 -6.58 11.09
N ILE A 136 -4.58 -5.73 10.22
CA ILE A 136 -3.77 -4.69 9.58
C ILE A 136 -3.25 -3.68 10.61
N LEU A 137 -4.10 -3.23 11.54
CA LEU A 137 -3.70 -2.30 12.60
C LEU A 137 -2.64 -2.91 13.52
N ALA A 138 -2.76 -4.19 13.87
CA ALA A 138 -1.76 -4.86 14.71
C ALA A 138 -0.37 -4.94 14.03
N LEU A 139 -0.34 -5.19 12.72
CA LEU A 139 0.91 -5.37 11.97
C LEU A 139 1.54 -4.07 11.47
N THR A 140 0.75 -3.00 11.29
CA THR A 140 1.24 -1.72 10.74
C THR A 140 1.20 -0.57 11.74
N GLY A 141 0.37 -0.66 12.79
CA GLY A 141 0.10 0.43 13.74
C GLY A 141 -0.73 1.57 13.19
N GLU A 142 -1.23 1.45 11.96
CA GLU A 142 -2.05 2.44 11.27
C GLU A 142 -3.31 1.74 10.69
N PRO A 143 -4.42 2.46 10.45
CA PRO A 143 -5.57 1.87 9.78
C PRO A 143 -5.16 1.37 8.38
N PRO A 144 -5.89 0.39 7.79
CA PRO A 144 -5.60 -0.06 6.44
C PRO A 144 -5.51 1.12 5.49
N ALA A 145 -4.49 1.09 4.62
CA ALA A 145 -4.52 1.95 3.46
C ALA A 145 -5.82 1.60 2.71
N GLU A 146 -6.71 2.58 2.53
CA GLU A 146 -7.84 2.41 1.63
C GLU A 146 -7.27 1.87 0.32
N PRO A 147 -7.83 0.78 -0.25
CA PRO A 147 -7.43 0.39 -1.58
C PRO A 147 -7.54 1.64 -2.44
N ALA A 148 -6.45 2.03 -3.10
CA ALA A 148 -6.50 3.09 -4.08
C ALA A 148 -7.64 2.70 -5.03
N ALA A 149 -8.77 3.39 -4.92
CA ALA A 149 -9.89 3.17 -5.81
C ALA A 149 -9.34 3.22 -7.24
N PRO A 150 -9.91 2.46 -8.20
CA PRO A 150 -9.60 2.71 -9.60
C PRO A 150 -9.65 4.23 -9.80
N PRO A 151 -8.58 4.83 -10.36
CA PRO A 151 -8.38 6.27 -10.29
C PRO A 151 -9.67 6.93 -10.73
N ALA A 152 -10.29 7.68 -9.82
CA ALA A 152 -11.62 8.20 -10.05
C ALA A 152 -11.63 8.89 -11.42
N PRO A 153 -12.64 8.65 -12.28
CA PRO A 153 -12.64 9.15 -13.64
C PRO A 153 -12.47 10.66 -13.64
N ASP A 154 -12.00 11.22 -14.74
CA ASP A 154 -11.95 12.67 -14.84
C ASP A 154 -13.36 13.27 -14.73
N LEU A 155 -13.42 14.45 -14.14
CA LEU A 155 -14.66 15.19 -13.94
C LEU A 155 -15.09 15.86 -15.26
N LYS A 156 -16.34 16.33 -15.28
CA LYS A 156 -17.03 16.81 -16.47
C LYS A 156 -16.24 17.85 -17.29
N GLU A 157 -15.55 18.77 -16.64
CA GLU A 157 -14.70 19.77 -17.28
C GLU A 157 -13.23 19.44 -17.03
N GLY A 158 -12.37 19.61 -18.02
CA GLY A 158 -10.95 19.29 -17.91
C GLY A 158 -10.03 20.17 -18.75
N VAL A 159 -8.81 20.39 -18.26
CA VAL A 159 -7.74 21.12 -18.95
C VAL A 159 -6.39 20.46 -18.67
N GLU A 160 -5.52 20.43 -19.67
CA GLU A 160 -4.13 20.01 -19.49
C GLU A 160 -3.23 21.21 -19.18
N VAL A 161 -2.25 20.99 -18.30
CA VAL A 161 -1.26 22.01 -17.94
C VAL A 161 0.09 21.37 -17.63
N VAL A 162 1.16 21.98 -18.13
CA VAL A 162 2.54 21.54 -17.89
C VAL A 162 3.09 22.24 -16.64
N LEU A 163 3.64 21.48 -15.70
CA LEU A 163 4.40 22.02 -14.57
C LEU A 163 5.73 22.58 -15.07
N ARG A 164 5.92 23.91 -14.94
CA ARG A 164 7.15 24.60 -15.36
C ARG A 164 8.03 25.04 -14.19
N ASN A 165 7.54 24.91 -12.97
CA ASN A 165 8.33 25.25 -11.80
C ASN A 165 9.40 24.18 -11.55
N LYS A 166 10.59 24.63 -11.15
CA LYS A 166 11.83 23.87 -11.07
C LYS A 166 11.73 22.58 -10.27
N HIS A 167 10.90 22.57 -9.23
CA HIS A 167 10.80 21.45 -8.29
C HIS A 167 9.48 20.69 -8.37
N GLY A 168 8.62 20.99 -9.35
CA GLY A 168 7.31 20.35 -9.49
C GLY A 168 6.37 20.58 -8.30
N LEU A 169 5.43 19.66 -8.07
CA LEU A 169 4.34 19.83 -7.10
C LEU A 169 4.73 19.39 -5.68
N HIS A 170 5.81 19.95 -5.13
CA HIS A 170 6.28 19.70 -3.76
C HIS A 170 5.53 20.58 -2.72
N ALA A 171 5.92 20.49 -1.43
CA ALA A 171 5.21 21.09 -0.29
C ALA A 171 4.74 22.55 -0.50
N ARG A 172 5.60 23.42 -1.05
CA ARG A 172 5.29 24.85 -1.22
C ARG A 172 4.33 25.10 -2.41
N PRO A 173 4.64 24.71 -3.66
CA PRO A 173 3.70 24.77 -4.78
C PRO A 173 2.36 24.08 -4.49
N ALA A 174 2.38 22.91 -3.84
CA ALA A 174 1.18 22.19 -3.47
C ALA A 174 0.32 22.96 -2.45
N THR A 175 0.95 23.66 -1.50
CA THR A 175 0.22 24.51 -0.54
C THR A 175 -0.47 25.67 -1.24
N VAL A 176 0.20 26.32 -2.20
CA VAL A 176 -0.38 27.40 -3.02
C VAL A 176 -1.55 26.86 -3.85
N PHE A 177 -1.36 25.72 -4.52
CA PHE A 177 -2.39 25.06 -5.31
C PHE A 177 -3.64 24.77 -4.46
N VAL A 178 -3.48 24.11 -3.31
CA VAL A 178 -4.59 23.73 -2.43
C VAL A 178 -5.32 24.96 -1.89
N ARG A 179 -4.57 26.02 -1.53
CA ARG A 179 -5.15 27.27 -1.04
C ARG A 179 -6.08 27.89 -2.09
N LEU A 180 -5.67 27.90 -3.36
CA LEU A 180 -6.51 28.38 -4.47
C LEU A 180 -7.69 27.44 -4.73
N ALA A 181 -7.45 26.13 -4.82
CA ALA A 181 -8.49 25.13 -5.05
C ALA A 181 -9.63 25.19 -4.01
N LYS A 182 -9.29 25.47 -2.73
CA LYS A 182 -10.26 25.59 -1.64
C LYS A 182 -11.15 26.83 -1.69
N GLN A 183 -10.89 27.79 -2.59
CA GLN A 183 -11.75 28.95 -2.80
C GLN A 183 -13.03 28.61 -3.58
N PHE A 184 -13.03 27.47 -4.27
CA PHE A 184 -14.12 27.05 -5.15
C PHE A 184 -14.99 25.98 -4.49
N GLN A 185 -16.27 25.91 -4.87
CA GLN A 185 -17.18 24.84 -4.45
C GLN A 185 -16.97 23.57 -5.25
N ALA A 186 -16.46 23.67 -6.48
CA ALA A 186 -16.21 22.55 -7.37
C ALA A 186 -15.35 21.46 -6.73
N THR A 187 -15.67 20.21 -7.04
CA THR A 187 -14.75 19.10 -6.84
C THR A 187 -13.64 19.25 -7.88
N ILE A 188 -12.38 19.06 -7.48
CA ILE A 188 -11.22 19.27 -8.33
C ILE A 188 -10.32 18.04 -8.23
N ARG A 189 -9.93 17.46 -9.37
CA ARG A 189 -8.99 16.34 -9.48
C ARG A 189 -7.77 16.76 -10.28
N VAL A 190 -6.62 16.23 -9.89
CA VAL A 190 -5.34 16.39 -10.58
C VAL A 190 -4.82 15.02 -10.96
N ARG A 191 -4.63 14.77 -12.26
CA ARG A 191 -4.16 13.50 -12.79
C ARG A 191 -2.77 13.62 -13.38
N LEU A 192 -1.95 12.60 -13.11
CA LEU A 192 -0.66 12.35 -13.76
C LEU A 192 -0.61 10.88 -14.19
N GLY A 193 -0.85 10.61 -15.48
CA GLY A 193 -1.02 9.25 -16.00
C GLY A 193 -2.17 8.53 -15.28
N GLU A 194 -1.87 7.39 -14.65
CA GLU A 194 -2.86 6.59 -13.90
C GLU A 194 -3.11 7.12 -12.48
N ARG A 195 -2.33 8.09 -12.00
CA ARG A 195 -2.44 8.60 -10.62
C ARG A 195 -3.40 9.78 -10.58
N VAL A 196 -4.26 9.82 -9.58
CA VAL A 196 -5.22 10.91 -9.34
C VAL A 196 -5.07 11.41 -7.92
N ALA A 197 -5.08 12.73 -7.78
CA ALA A 197 -5.10 13.42 -6.51
C ALA A 197 -6.35 14.29 -6.37
N ASP A 198 -6.84 14.43 -5.14
CA ASP A 198 -7.80 15.47 -4.79
C ASP A 198 -7.08 16.83 -4.76
N GLY A 199 -7.50 17.75 -5.64
CA GLY A 199 -6.90 19.07 -5.78
C GLY A 199 -7.03 19.95 -4.52
N LYS A 200 -7.92 19.61 -3.58
CA LYS A 200 -8.08 20.30 -2.29
C LYS A 200 -7.33 19.62 -1.14
N SER A 201 -6.65 18.50 -1.40
CA SER A 201 -5.88 17.76 -0.40
C SER A 201 -4.38 17.88 -0.64
N LEU A 202 -3.69 18.58 0.28
CA LEU A 202 -2.24 18.75 0.22
C LEU A 202 -1.51 17.40 0.20
N LEU A 203 -1.91 16.47 1.07
CA LEU A 203 -1.30 15.14 1.13
C LEU A 203 -1.46 14.39 -0.19
N SER A 204 -2.66 14.44 -0.78
CA SER A 204 -2.96 13.76 -2.05
C SER A 204 -2.11 14.29 -3.20
N LEU A 205 -1.92 15.62 -3.29
CA LEU A 205 -1.05 16.24 -4.29
C LEU A 205 0.43 15.87 -4.12
N LEU A 206 0.95 15.86 -2.88
CA LEU A 206 2.35 15.46 -2.63
C LEU A 206 2.59 14.00 -3.00
N GLN A 207 1.59 13.14 -2.80
CA GLN A 207 1.60 11.76 -3.22
C GLN A 207 1.42 11.57 -4.74
N LEU A 208 1.22 12.63 -5.53
CA LEU A 208 1.15 12.53 -7.00
C LEU A 208 2.54 12.41 -7.63
N GLY A 209 3.59 12.91 -6.96
CA GLY A 209 4.97 12.84 -7.44
C GLY A 209 5.16 13.50 -8.81
N ALA A 210 4.55 14.67 -9.01
CA ALA A 210 4.61 15.39 -10.27
C ALA A 210 5.84 16.30 -10.32
N ASP A 211 6.79 15.96 -11.20
CA ASP A 211 8.05 16.69 -11.39
C ASP A 211 7.93 17.80 -12.44
N CYS A 212 8.95 18.66 -12.53
CA CYS A 212 9.05 19.66 -13.60
C CYS A 212 8.97 18.99 -14.98
N GLY A 213 8.24 19.61 -15.90
CA GLY A 213 8.02 19.11 -17.26
C GLY A 213 6.89 18.09 -17.38
N THR A 214 6.32 17.61 -16.27
CA THR A 214 5.16 16.71 -16.34
C THR A 214 3.89 17.44 -16.79
N THR A 215 3.07 16.75 -17.58
CA THR A 215 1.73 17.24 -17.97
C THR A 215 0.71 16.69 -16.99
N LEU A 216 -0.04 17.60 -16.39
CA LEU A 216 -1.15 17.30 -15.51
C LEU A 216 -2.47 17.48 -16.26
N HIS A 217 -3.41 16.57 -16.04
CA HIS A 217 -4.80 16.79 -16.40
C HIS A 217 -5.57 17.24 -15.16
N LEU A 218 -6.01 18.49 -15.16
CA LEU A 218 -6.90 19.03 -14.14
C LEU A 218 -8.34 18.80 -14.60
N SER A 219 -9.19 18.25 -13.73
CA SER A 219 -10.63 18.17 -14.02
C SER A 219 -11.45 18.68 -12.84
N ALA A 220 -12.60 19.28 -13.13
CA ALA A 220 -13.50 19.83 -12.12
C ALA A 220 -14.97 19.60 -12.44
N GLU A 221 -15.79 19.54 -11.40
CA GLU A 221 -17.25 19.47 -11.48
C GLU A 221 -17.88 20.26 -10.33
N GLY A 222 -18.86 21.10 -10.66
CA GLY A 222 -19.56 21.96 -9.72
C GLY A 222 -19.90 23.32 -10.32
N PRO A 223 -20.53 24.21 -9.54
CA PRO A 223 -21.07 25.48 -10.03
C PRO A 223 -20.00 26.46 -10.54
N ASP A 224 -18.75 26.30 -10.10
CA ASP A 224 -17.60 27.16 -10.43
C ASP A 224 -16.42 26.36 -11.02
N ALA A 225 -16.68 25.20 -11.63
CA ALA A 225 -15.67 24.31 -12.20
C ALA A 225 -14.76 25.01 -13.24
N ALA A 226 -15.34 25.68 -14.23
CA ALA A 226 -14.58 26.44 -15.23
C ALA A 226 -13.66 27.50 -14.61
N ALA A 227 -14.16 28.21 -13.60
CA ALA A 227 -13.40 29.25 -12.91
C ALA A 227 -12.23 28.64 -12.12
N ALA A 228 -12.48 27.53 -11.41
CA ALA A 228 -11.45 26.79 -10.67
C ALA A 228 -10.33 26.31 -11.59
N LEU A 229 -10.67 25.71 -12.74
CA LEU A 229 -9.68 25.21 -13.70
C LEU A 229 -8.84 26.34 -14.30
N ASN A 230 -9.47 27.46 -14.65
CA ASN A 230 -8.75 28.63 -15.18
C ASN A 230 -7.76 29.19 -14.14
N THR A 231 -8.21 29.43 -12.91
CA THR A 231 -7.36 29.96 -11.83
C THR A 231 -6.18 29.04 -11.52
N LEU A 232 -6.42 27.72 -11.43
CA LEU A 232 -5.36 26.76 -11.14
C LEU A 232 -4.37 26.61 -12.29
N ARG A 233 -4.85 26.62 -13.54
CA ARG A 233 -4.00 26.60 -14.73
C ARG A 233 -3.08 27.83 -14.77
N GLU A 234 -3.63 29.02 -14.54
CA GLU A 234 -2.84 30.26 -14.48
C GLU A 234 -1.80 30.22 -13.37
N ALA A 235 -2.17 29.73 -12.18
CA ALA A 235 -1.25 29.61 -11.06
C ALA A 235 -0.10 28.62 -11.34
N ILE A 236 -0.38 27.50 -12.01
CA ILE A 236 0.65 26.54 -12.46
C ILE A 236 1.57 27.18 -13.51
N GLN A 237 1.01 27.89 -14.48
CA GLN A 237 1.78 28.58 -15.51
C GLN A 237 2.67 29.69 -14.92
N ALA A 238 2.21 30.35 -13.86
CA ALA A 238 2.96 31.34 -13.09
C ALA A 238 3.97 30.71 -12.10
N GLY A 239 4.05 29.38 -12.01
CA GLY A 239 5.03 28.67 -11.19
C GLY A 239 4.63 28.40 -9.74
N LEU A 240 3.37 28.65 -9.33
CA LEU A 240 2.88 28.40 -7.96
C LEU A 240 3.77 29.01 -6.85
N GLU A 241 4.25 30.24 -7.08
CA GLU A 241 5.17 30.95 -6.17
C GLU A 241 6.55 30.27 -5.99
N ASP A 242 6.96 29.45 -6.97
CA ASP A 242 8.26 28.80 -7.08
C ASP A 242 8.99 29.25 -8.37
N GLU A 243 10.31 29.03 -8.42
CA GLU A 243 11.14 29.41 -9.58
C GLU A 243 10.70 28.67 -10.84
N VAL A 244 10.39 29.40 -11.91
CA VAL A 244 10.05 28.82 -13.22
C VAL A 244 11.34 28.54 -13.99
N GLN A 245 11.47 27.35 -14.59
CA GLN A 245 12.54 27.07 -15.54
C GLN A 245 12.30 27.85 -16.84
N GLY A 246 13.30 28.65 -17.23
CA GLY A 246 13.29 29.47 -18.44
C GLY A 246 13.36 28.67 -19.73
#